data_AF-A0AAW4R3Z0-F1
#
_entry.id   AF-A0AAW4R3Z0-F1
#
_cell.length_a   1.000
_cell.length_b   1.000
_cell.length_c   1.000
_cell.angle_alpha   90.00
_cell.angle_beta   90.00
_cell.angle_gamma   90.00
#
_symmetry.space_group_name_H-M   'P 1'
#
loop_
_entity.id
_entity.type
_entity.pdbx_description
1 polymer ?
#
loop_
_entity_poly.entity_id
_entity_poly.type
_entity_poly.pdbx_seq_one_letter_code
_entity_poly.pdbx_strand_id
1 'polypeptide(L)'
;MRRKKIKRWIVDRKKKNRLFLVLGIVCICLLAYLVYRSGDYRKENTLGAFTEPSLIILTVTCTFMIFDLLTRPLRMPSNEYITELQEIENELDLLSISHSSLEERSEKLFKHHHLELKRYYDENLKQSSWIFVVGIACILIGFAIIGITLYFLMLNSSNELENKIIVASVGAIGAILSNFIAVIYLKMHSEAVKSLTEFHNRFVNTHHFYFSNFLLSKIQNEDKREDALVELALKINGISPKAPAQGEENK
;
A
#
# COMPACT_ATOMS: atom_id res chain seq x y z
N MET A 1 -26.42 -11.01 12.19
CA MET A 1 -27.00 -10.68 10.86
C MET A 1 -26.07 -9.84 9.98
N ARG A 2 -25.35 -8.85 10.54
CA ARG A 2 -24.42 -7.93 9.84
C ARG A 2 -23.24 -8.63 9.12
N ARG A 3 -22.55 -9.58 9.77
CA ARG A 3 -21.43 -10.38 9.20
C ARG A 3 -21.75 -11.05 7.84
N LYS A 4 -22.91 -11.71 7.74
CA LYS A 4 -23.35 -12.38 6.50
C LYS A 4 -23.68 -11.40 5.37
N LYS A 5 -24.08 -10.17 5.71
CA LYS A 5 -24.37 -9.10 4.74
C LYS A 5 -23.08 -8.56 4.13
N ILE A 6 -22.08 -8.26 4.96
CA ILE A 6 -20.77 -7.75 4.52
C ILE A 6 -20.01 -8.78 3.68
N LYS A 7 -20.01 -10.06 4.07
CA LYS A 7 -19.41 -11.12 3.23
C LYS A 7 -20.01 -11.20 1.83
N ARG A 8 -21.34 -11.04 1.70
CA ARG A 8 -22.01 -10.98 0.39
C ARG A 8 -21.59 -9.75 -0.41
N TRP A 9 -21.54 -8.58 0.22
CA TRP A 9 -21.10 -7.34 -0.43
C TRP A 9 -19.65 -7.42 -0.97
N ILE A 10 -18.74 -8.07 -0.24
CA ILE A 10 -17.35 -8.30 -0.70
C ILE A 10 -17.34 -9.12 -1.99
N VAL A 11 -18.08 -10.23 -2.04
CA VAL A 11 -18.13 -11.13 -3.20
C VAL A 11 -18.76 -10.43 -4.41
N ASP A 12 -19.91 -9.78 -4.21
CA ASP A 12 -20.61 -9.05 -5.28
C ASP A 12 -19.75 -7.91 -5.84
N ARG A 13 -19.01 -7.19 -4.97
CA ARG A 13 -18.12 -6.11 -5.39
C ARG A 13 -16.90 -6.63 -6.15
N LYS A 14 -16.28 -7.73 -5.71
CA LYS A 14 -15.20 -8.39 -6.48
C LYS A 14 -15.68 -8.83 -7.88
N LYS A 15 -16.90 -9.36 -7.96
CA LYS A 15 -17.51 -9.74 -9.25
C LYS A 15 -17.75 -8.54 -10.15
N LYS A 16 -18.29 -7.44 -9.61
CA LYS A 16 -18.47 -6.17 -10.34
C LYS A 16 -17.15 -5.58 -10.82
N ASN A 17 -16.11 -5.53 -9.99
CA ASN A 17 -14.79 -5.03 -10.40
C ASN A 17 -14.17 -5.87 -11.52
N ARG A 18 -14.25 -7.21 -11.44
CA ARG A 18 -13.78 -8.09 -12.52
C ARG A 18 -14.55 -7.85 -13.81
N LEU A 19 -15.87 -7.64 -13.72
CA LEU A 19 -16.72 -7.35 -14.87
C LEU A 19 -16.38 -6.00 -15.52
N PHE A 20 -16.13 -4.95 -14.74
CA PHE A 20 -15.67 -3.66 -15.26
C PHE A 20 -14.29 -3.74 -15.92
N LEU A 21 -13.35 -4.51 -15.36
CA LEU A 21 -12.04 -4.74 -15.98
C LEU A 21 -12.16 -5.48 -17.33
N VAL A 22 -12.99 -6.52 -17.40
CA VAL A 22 -13.23 -7.25 -18.65
C VAL A 22 -13.87 -6.34 -19.70
N LEU A 23 -14.88 -5.56 -19.33
CA LEU A 23 -15.48 -4.56 -20.23
C LEU A 23 -14.45 -3.51 -20.70
N GLY A 24 -13.53 -3.10 -19.83
CA GLY A 24 -12.45 -2.17 -20.19
C GLY A 24 -11.53 -2.74 -21.26
N ILE A 25 -11.12 -4.00 -21.11
CA ILE A 25 -10.31 -4.71 -22.11
C ILE A 25 -11.07 -4.84 -23.44
N VAL A 26 -12.35 -5.20 -23.40
CA VAL A 26 -13.19 -5.29 -24.61
C VAL A 26 -13.30 -3.94 -25.31
N CYS A 27 -13.47 -2.84 -24.57
CA CYS A 27 -13.49 -1.49 -25.14
C CYS A 27 -12.14 -1.09 -25.78
N ILE A 28 -11.01 -1.51 -25.20
CA ILE A 28 -9.67 -1.28 -25.79
C ILE A 28 -9.55 -2.03 -27.13
N CYS A 29 -9.99 -3.29 -27.19
CA CYS A 29 -10.00 -4.06 -28.44
C CYS A 29 -10.91 -3.42 -29.51
N LEU A 30 -12.09 -2.94 -29.11
CA LEU A 30 -13.00 -2.21 -29.98
C LEU A 30 -12.38 -0.91 -30.50
N LEU A 31 -11.68 -0.16 -29.65
CA LEU A 31 -11.00 1.07 -30.05
C LEU A 31 -9.86 0.78 -31.04
N ALA A 32 -9.05 -0.25 -30.79
CA ALA A 32 -8.01 -0.69 -31.72
C ALA A 32 -8.60 -1.10 -33.08
N TYR A 33 -9.73 -1.81 -33.07
CA TYR A 33 -10.45 -2.17 -34.30
C TYR A 33 -10.98 -0.95 -35.06
N LEU A 34 -11.55 0.03 -34.35
CA LEU A 34 -12.03 1.29 -34.96
C LEU A 34 -10.88 2.11 -35.55
N VAL A 35 -9.71 2.14 -34.89
CA VAL A 35 -8.51 2.82 -35.39
C VAL A 35 -7.94 2.11 -36.62
N TYR A 36 -7.96 0.78 -36.65
CA TYR A 36 -7.55 0.02 -37.84
C TYR A 36 -8.47 0.32 -39.03
N ARG A 37 -9.78 0.33 -38.80
CA ARG A 37 -10.79 0.55 -39.85
C ARG A 37 -10.86 2.02 -40.31
N SER A 38 -10.58 2.99 -39.44
CA SER A 38 -10.58 4.41 -39.80
C SER A 38 -9.51 4.75 -40.84
N GLY A 39 -8.41 3.98 -40.91
CA GLY A 39 -7.39 4.10 -41.95
C GLY A 39 -7.91 3.84 -43.36
N ASP A 40 -8.84 2.90 -43.53
CA ASP A 40 -9.49 2.61 -44.82
C ASP A 40 -10.55 3.66 -45.17
N TYR A 41 -11.38 4.07 -44.20
CA TYR A 41 -12.40 5.12 -44.41
C TYR A 41 -11.80 6.46 -44.86
N ARG A 42 -10.58 6.76 -44.42
CA ARG A 42 -9.85 7.98 -44.81
C ARG A 42 -9.37 7.96 -46.27
N LYS A 43 -9.27 6.77 -46.88
CA LYS A 43 -8.75 6.56 -48.24
C LYS A 43 -9.84 6.60 -49.32
N GLU A 44 -11.10 6.41 -48.92
CA GLU A 44 -12.23 6.19 -49.84
C GLU A 44 -13.19 7.41 -49.96
N ASN A 45 -13.12 8.40 -49.06
CA ASN A 45 -14.14 9.46 -48.95
C ASN A 45 -13.70 10.83 -49.51
N THR A 46 -14.42 11.34 -50.52
CA THR A 46 -14.30 12.71 -51.09
C THR A 46 -14.99 13.80 -50.26
N LEU A 47 -15.67 13.42 -49.16
CA LEU A 47 -16.41 14.29 -48.22
C LEU A 47 -15.66 14.51 -46.89
N GLY A 48 -14.32 14.63 -46.96
CA GLY A 48 -13.40 14.58 -45.81
C GLY A 48 -13.55 15.68 -44.76
N ALA A 49 -14.22 16.80 -45.06
CA ALA A 49 -14.30 17.94 -44.15
C ALA A 49 -15.16 17.69 -42.89
N PHE A 50 -16.19 16.82 -42.97
CA PHE A 50 -17.08 16.54 -41.83
C PHE A 50 -16.79 15.20 -41.12
N THR A 51 -16.12 14.26 -41.81
CA THR A 51 -15.82 12.92 -41.27
C THR A 51 -14.57 12.90 -40.37
N GLU A 52 -13.57 13.73 -40.63
CA GLU A 52 -12.36 13.87 -39.81
C GLU A 52 -12.65 14.32 -38.36
N PRO A 53 -13.35 15.46 -38.12
CA PRO A 53 -13.58 15.94 -36.75
C PRO A 53 -14.52 15.02 -35.95
N SER A 54 -15.50 14.38 -36.59
CA SER A 54 -16.40 13.44 -35.92
C SER A 54 -15.71 12.16 -35.45
N LEU A 55 -14.73 11.65 -36.22
CA LEU A 55 -13.88 10.53 -35.81
C LEU A 55 -12.95 10.92 -34.64
N ILE A 56 -12.41 12.13 -34.65
CA ILE A 56 -11.58 12.63 -33.53
C ILE A 56 -12.42 12.74 -32.25
N ILE A 57 -13.63 13.30 -32.32
CA ILE A 57 -14.52 13.39 -31.15
C ILE A 57 -14.91 11.99 -30.64
N LEU A 58 -15.20 11.04 -31.53
CA LEU A 58 -15.51 9.67 -31.17
C LEU A 58 -14.32 8.96 -30.47
N THR A 59 -13.10 9.12 -30.99
CA THR A 59 -11.90 8.53 -30.38
C THR A 59 -11.58 9.15 -29.01
N VAL A 60 -11.74 10.47 -28.85
CA VAL A 60 -11.55 11.15 -27.55
C VAL A 60 -12.60 10.70 -26.53
N THR A 61 -13.87 10.61 -26.91
CA THR A 61 -14.93 10.15 -25.99
C THR A 61 -14.76 8.67 -25.60
N CYS A 62 -14.32 7.81 -26.53
CA CYS A 62 -14.02 6.41 -26.22
C CYS A 62 -12.80 6.25 -25.31
N THR A 63 -11.72 7.04 -25.51
CA THR A 63 -10.55 7.01 -24.62
C THR A 63 -10.89 7.49 -23.21
N PHE A 64 -11.73 8.51 -23.07
CA PHE A 64 -12.26 8.97 -21.79
C PHE A 64 -13.10 7.89 -21.08
N MET A 65 -14.01 7.23 -21.79
CA MET A 65 -14.80 6.11 -21.24
C MET A 65 -13.92 4.95 -20.78
N ILE A 66 -12.89 4.58 -21.55
CA ILE A 66 -11.94 3.52 -21.19
C ILE A 66 -11.20 3.90 -19.91
N PHE A 67 -10.74 5.15 -19.80
CA PHE A 67 -10.05 5.64 -18.61
C PHE A 67 -10.95 5.60 -17.37
N ASP A 68 -12.20 6.05 -17.47
CA ASP A 68 -13.15 5.98 -16.34
C ASP A 68 -13.47 4.54 -15.93
N LEU A 69 -13.63 3.64 -16.90
CA LEU A 69 -13.97 2.24 -16.62
C LEU A 69 -12.80 1.48 -15.99
N LEU A 70 -11.56 1.77 -16.41
CA LEU A 70 -10.35 1.19 -15.82
C LEU A 70 -10.05 1.76 -14.43
N THR A 71 -10.29 3.06 -14.21
CA THR A 71 -9.97 3.72 -12.94
C THR A 71 -11.02 3.47 -11.86
N ARG A 72 -12.28 3.19 -12.22
CA ARG A 72 -13.36 2.84 -11.28
C ARG A 72 -13.01 1.72 -10.28
N PRO A 73 -12.49 0.54 -10.70
CA PRO A 73 -12.12 -0.53 -9.77
C PRO A 73 -10.93 -0.15 -8.87
N LEU A 74 -10.05 0.76 -9.29
CA LEU A 74 -8.96 1.27 -8.46
C LEU A 74 -9.43 2.32 -7.43
N ARG A 75 -10.43 3.13 -7.77
CA ARG A 75 -10.98 4.18 -6.89
C ARG A 75 -11.82 3.62 -5.73
N MET A 76 -12.39 2.42 -5.88
CA MET A 76 -13.18 1.75 -4.84
C MET A 76 -12.56 0.40 -4.45
N PRO A 77 -11.49 0.40 -3.64
CA PRO A 77 -10.90 -0.83 -3.17
C PRO A 77 -11.90 -1.59 -2.27
N SER A 78 -11.99 -2.91 -2.42
CA SER A 78 -12.80 -3.76 -1.54
C SER A 78 -12.30 -3.80 -0.09
N ASN A 79 -11.21 -3.09 0.20
CA ASN A 79 -10.53 -3.12 1.49
C ASN A 79 -11.43 -2.62 2.61
N GLU A 80 -12.28 -1.61 2.35
CA GLU A 80 -13.19 -1.04 3.34
C GLU A 80 -14.12 -2.08 3.97
N TYR A 81 -14.74 -2.94 3.16
CA TYR A 81 -15.58 -4.02 3.68
C TYR A 81 -14.81 -5.16 4.32
N ILE A 82 -13.56 -5.38 3.91
CA ILE A 82 -12.69 -6.38 4.53
C ILE A 82 -12.31 -5.89 5.94
N THR A 83 -11.97 -4.61 6.09
CA THR A 83 -11.71 -3.97 7.37
C THR A 83 -12.97 -3.98 8.26
N GLU A 84 -14.13 -3.58 7.74
CA GLU A 84 -15.40 -3.61 8.52
C GLU A 84 -15.75 -5.04 8.97
N LEU A 85 -15.53 -6.03 8.10
CA LEU A 85 -15.76 -7.44 8.47
C LEU A 85 -14.81 -7.89 9.59
N GLN A 86 -13.55 -7.48 9.51
CA GLN A 86 -12.53 -7.83 10.48
C GLN A 86 -12.81 -7.14 11.83
N GLU A 87 -13.24 -5.88 11.84
CA GLU A 87 -13.66 -5.16 13.05
C GLU A 87 -14.87 -5.83 13.74
N ILE A 88 -15.86 -6.25 12.95
CA ILE A 88 -17.03 -6.97 13.49
C ILE A 88 -16.63 -8.35 14.04
N GLU A 89 -15.71 -9.06 13.38
CA GLU A 89 -15.17 -10.32 13.92
C GLU A 89 -14.40 -10.06 15.22
N ASN A 90 -13.65 -8.96 15.30
CA ASN A 90 -12.90 -8.56 16.49
C ASN A 90 -13.82 -8.19 17.66
N GLU A 91 -14.88 -7.42 17.41
CA GLU A 91 -15.90 -7.04 18.40
C GLU A 91 -16.63 -8.28 18.94
N LEU A 92 -16.98 -9.22 18.06
CA LEU A 92 -17.59 -10.49 18.45
C LEU A 92 -16.64 -11.34 19.29
N ASP A 93 -15.36 -11.39 18.94
CA ASP A 93 -14.36 -12.11 19.71
C ASP A 93 -14.17 -11.46 21.09
N LEU A 94 -14.07 -10.12 21.19
CA LEU A 94 -13.97 -9.39 22.46
C LEU A 94 -15.19 -9.62 23.37
N LEU A 95 -16.41 -9.59 22.83
CA LEU A 95 -17.64 -9.87 23.58
C LEU A 95 -17.70 -11.32 24.08
N SER A 96 -17.02 -12.25 23.42
CA SER A 96 -16.98 -13.65 23.83
C SER A 96 -15.92 -13.96 24.89
N ILE A 97 -15.02 -13.02 25.19
CA ILE A 97 -13.92 -13.22 26.14
C ILE A 97 -14.42 -13.47 27.56
N SER A 98 -15.48 -12.78 28.01
CA SER A 98 -16.01 -12.87 29.39
C SER A 98 -16.59 -14.25 29.75
N HIS A 99 -16.90 -15.07 28.74
CA HIS A 99 -17.53 -16.38 28.92
C HIS A 99 -16.63 -17.55 28.49
N SER A 100 -15.38 -17.28 28.12
CA SER A 100 -14.45 -18.26 27.54
C SER A 100 -13.43 -18.78 28.56
N SER A 101 -12.86 -19.96 28.28
CA SER A 101 -11.77 -20.52 29.10
C SER A 101 -10.54 -19.60 29.07
N LEU A 102 -9.67 -19.69 30.09
CA LEU A 102 -8.46 -18.87 30.19
C LEU A 102 -7.54 -19.03 28.95
N GLU A 103 -7.46 -20.26 28.42
CA GLU A 103 -6.78 -20.59 27.17
C GLU A 103 -7.40 -19.85 25.98
N GLU A 104 -8.70 -19.99 25.77
CA GLU A 104 -9.41 -19.39 24.64
C GLU A 104 -9.39 -17.85 24.69
N ARG A 105 -9.42 -17.26 25.91
CA ARG A 105 -9.23 -15.82 26.12
C ARG A 105 -7.85 -15.36 25.68
N SER A 106 -6.80 -16.07 26.07
CA SER A 106 -5.43 -15.71 25.72
C SER A 106 -5.16 -15.88 24.21
N GLU A 107 -5.77 -16.89 23.58
CA GLU A 107 -5.71 -17.11 22.13
C GLU A 107 -6.39 -15.98 21.35
N LYS A 108 -7.60 -15.58 21.77
CA LYS A 108 -8.33 -14.45 21.18
C LYS A 108 -7.55 -13.16 21.29
N LEU A 109 -6.98 -12.89 22.47
CA LEU A 109 -6.16 -11.70 22.70
C LEU A 109 -4.89 -11.69 21.84
N PHE A 110 -4.22 -12.83 21.68
CA PHE A 110 -3.07 -12.98 20.80
C PHE A 110 -3.42 -12.72 19.33
N LYS A 111 -4.52 -13.32 18.83
CA LYS A 111 -5.00 -13.12 17.45
C LYS A 111 -5.38 -11.66 17.19
N HIS A 112 -6.10 -11.04 18.12
CA HIS A 112 -6.49 -9.64 18.07
C HIS A 112 -5.27 -8.73 17.90
N HIS A 113 -4.30 -8.86 18.80
CA HIS A 113 -3.08 -8.06 18.74
C HIS A 113 -2.31 -8.32 17.46
N HIS A 114 -2.11 -9.57 17.06
CA HIS A 114 -1.41 -9.88 15.81
C HIS A 114 -2.07 -9.23 14.58
N LEU A 115 -3.40 -9.23 14.51
CA LEU A 115 -4.14 -8.63 13.40
C LEU A 115 -4.06 -7.10 13.36
N GLU A 116 -4.22 -6.43 14.50
CA GLU A 116 -4.08 -4.97 14.58
C GLU A 116 -2.68 -4.51 14.20
N LEU A 117 -1.67 -5.20 14.75
CA LEU A 117 -0.27 -4.84 14.57
C LEU A 117 0.16 -5.09 13.11
N LYS A 118 -0.34 -6.17 12.49
CA LYS A 118 -0.18 -6.40 11.05
C LYS A 118 -0.83 -5.31 10.21
N ARG A 119 -2.04 -4.85 10.57
CA ARG A 119 -2.71 -3.75 9.85
C ARG A 119 -1.87 -2.47 9.88
N TYR A 120 -1.38 -2.07 11.05
CA TYR A 120 -0.50 -0.90 11.18
C TYR A 120 0.80 -1.05 10.39
N TYR A 121 1.37 -2.26 10.36
CA TYR A 121 2.54 -2.57 9.55
C TYR A 121 2.26 -2.42 8.04
N ASP A 122 1.16 -3.03 7.57
CA ASP A 122 0.74 -2.99 6.17
C ASP A 122 0.38 -1.56 5.72
N GLU A 123 -0.23 -0.75 6.59
CA GLU A 123 -0.52 0.67 6.32
C GLU A 123 0.75 1.50 6.19
N ASN A 124 1.72 1.34 7.10
CA ASN A 124 3.01 2.00 7.01
C ASN A 124 3.78 1.59 5.75
N LEU A 125 3.79 0.30 5.43
CA LEU A 125 4.40 -0.20 4.19
C LEU A 125 3.73 0.36 2.95
N LYS A 126 2.40 0.44 2.93
CA LYS A 126 1.65 1.01 1.79
C LYS A 126 1.94 2.49 1.61
N GLN A 127 2.00 3.25 2.70
CA GLN A 127 2.36 4.67 2.66
C GLN A 127 3.80 4.87 2.14
N SER A 128 4.73 4.04 2.59
CA SER A 128 6.13 4.04 2.11
C SER A 128 6.23 3.66 0.61
N SER A 129 5.47 2.64 0.19
CA SER A 129 5.43 2.20 -1.21
C SER A 129 4.86 3.25 -2.16
N TRP A 130 3.86 4.04 -1.74
CA TRP A 130 3.30 5.11 -2.56
C TRP A 130 4.31 6.22 -2.83
N ILE A 131 5.10 6.61 -1.81
CA ILE A 131 6.18 7.59 -1.95
C ILE A 131 7.24 7.08 -2.93
N PHE A 132 7.56 5.78 -2.91
CA PHE A 132 8.49 5.17 -3.85
C PHE A 132 8.00 5.24 -5.31
N VAL A 133 6.71 4.93 -5.55
CA VAL A 133 6.11 5.02 -6.89
C VAL A 133 6.10 6.47 -7.40
N VAL A 134 5.75 7.43 -6.55
CA VAL A 134 5.82 8.86 -6.89
C VAL A 134 7.26 9.27 -7.23
N GLY A 135 8.25 8.76 -6.49
CA GLY A 135 9.68 8.97 -6.78
C GLY A 135 10.08 8.50 -8.17
N ILE A 136 9.70 7.27 -8.57
CA ILE A 136 9.96 6.74 -9.91
C ILE A 136 9.29 7.58 -10.99
N ALA A 137 8.04 8.00 -10.78
CA ALA A 137 7.32 8.84 -11.74
C ALA A 137 8.00 10.20 -11.94
N CYS A 138 8.47 10.83 -10.87
CA CYS A 138 9.27 12.07 -10.94
C CYS A 138 10.56 11.89 -11.74
N ILE A 139 11.28 10.77 -11.55
CA ILE A 139 12.50 10.47 -12.32
C ILE A 139 12.17 10.37 -13.82
N LEU A 140 11.11 9.63 -14.18
CA LEU A 140 10.68 9.47 -15.57
C LEU A 140 10.28 10.81 -16.21
N ILE A 141 9.53 11.65 -15.49
CA ILE A 141 9.16 13.00 -15.94
C ILE A 141 10.42 13.86 -16.13
N GLY A 142 11.36 13.80 -15.19
CA GLY A 142 12.64 14.51 -15.28
C GLY A 142 13.41 14.13 -16.55
N PHE A 143 13.53 12.83 -16.83
CA PHE A 143 14.16 12.34 -18.06
C PHE A 143 13.40 12.77 -19.33
N ALA A 144 12.07 12.76 -19.32
CA ALA A 144 11.27 13.22 -20.45
C ALA A 144 11.50 14.71 -20.74
N ILE A 145 11.52 15.55 -19.71
CA ILE A 145 11.81 16.99 -19.85
C ILE A 145 13.21 17.21 -20.43
N ILE A 146 14.23 16.50 -19.92
CA ILE A 146 15.61 16.59 -20.45
C ILE A 146 15.67 16.15 -21.92
N GLY A 147 14.97 15.07 -22.28
CA GLY A 147 14.91 14.59 -23.65
C GLY A 147 14.25 15.60 -24.60
N ILE A 148 13.14 16.21 -24.17
CA ILE A 148 12.42 17.23 -24.95
C ILE A 148 13.28 18.49 -25.12
N THR A 149 13.96 18.96 -24.07
CA THR A 149 14.80 20.16 -24.16
C THR A 149 16.01 19.94 -25.06
N LEU A 150 16.66 18.77 -24.99
CA LEU A 150 17.73 18.39 -25.91
C LEU A 150 17.24 18.32 -27.36
N TYR A 151 16.06 17.75 -27.60
CA TYR A 151 15.45 17.68 -28.92
C TYR A 151 15.17 19.07 -29.51
N PHE A 152 14.62 19.99 -28.71
CA PHE A 152 14.38 21.38 -29.12
C PHE A 152 15.68 22.14 -29.41
N LEU A 153 16.74 21.90 -28.62
CA LEU A 153 18.05 22.50 -28.85
C LEU A 153 18.64 22.08 -30.21
N MET A 154 18.48 20.80 -30.57
CA MET A 154 19.02 20.25 -31.81
C MET A 154 18.32 20.80 -33.06
N LEU A 155 17.03 21.18 -32.96
CA LEU A 155 16.24 21.73 -34.07
C LEU A 155 16.42 23.26 -34.27
N ASN A 156 16.68 24.02 -33.20
CA ASN A 156 16.72 25.50 -33.23
C ASN A 156 18.16 26.08 -33.31
N SER A 157 19.01 25.51 -34.17
CA SER A 157 20.44 25.84 -34.28
C SER A 157 20.79 27.30 -34.67
N SER A 158 19.81 28.17 -34.92
CA SER A 158 20.02 29.54 -35.42
C SER A 158 20.22 30.62 -34.34
N ASN A 159 19.84 30.39 -33.07
CA ASN A 159 19.98 31.35 -31.97
C ASN A 159 20.98 30.87 -30.90
N GLU A 160 22.25 30.67 -31.27
CA GLU A 160 23.24 29.96 -30.45
C GLU A 160 23.51 30.56 -29.06
N LEU A 161 23.53 31.89 -28.91
CA LEU A 161 24.01 32.53 -27.68
C LEU A 161 22.94 32.58 -26.57
N GLU A 162 21.72 33.01 -26.88
CA GLU A 162 20.60 33.00 -25.95
C GLU A 162 20.25 31.58 -25.51
N ASN A 163 20.18 30.64 -26.45
CA ASN A 163 19.87 29.24 -26.13
C ASN A 163 20.94 28.61 -25.23
N LYS A 164 22.24 28.91 -25.45
CA LYS A 164 23.33 28.41 -24.59
C LYS A 164 23.25 28.98 -23.18
N ILE A 165 22.91 30.27 -23.01
CA ILE A 165 22.78 30.89 -21.68
C ILE A 165 21.56 30.35 -20.94
N ILE A 166 20.43 30.19 -21.61
CA ILE A 166 19.21 29.60 -21.03
C ILE A 166 19.48 28.15 -20.60
N VAL A 167 20.13 27.35 -21.44
CA VAL A 167 20.44 25.95 -21.13
C VAL A 167 21.46 25.83 -20.00
N ALA A 168 22.50 26.68 -19.98
CA ALA A 168 23.49 26.69 -18.91
C ALA A 168 22.88 27.11 -17.56
N SER A 169 22.03 28.14 -17.55
CA SER A 169 21.36 28.62 -16.33
C SER A 169 20.32 27.62 -15.80
N VAL A 170 19.46 27.08 -16.67
CA VAL A 170 18.49 26.03 -16.32
C VAL A 170 19.20 24.75 -15.86
N GLY A 171 20.29 24.36 -16.52
CA GLY A 171 21.11 23.22 -16.13
C GLY A 171 21.77 23.40 -14.77
N ALA A 172 22.35 24.58 -14.50
CA ALA A 172 22.95 24.89 -13.21
C ALA A 172 21.92 24.91 -12.06
N ILE A 173 20.78 25.58 -12.27
CA ILE A 173 19.67 25.62 -11.28
C ILE A 173 19.11 24.22 -11.06
N GLY A 174 18.90 23.45 -12.14
CA GLY A 174 18.43 22.08 -12.09
C GLY A 174 19.37 21.15 -11.32
N ALA A 175 20.68 21.28 -11.52
CA ALA A 175 21.68 20.49 -10.81
C ALA A 175 21.71 20.80 -9.30
N ILE A 176 21.68 22.08 -8.92
CA ILE A 176 21.63 22.51 -7.52
C ILE A 176 20.35 21.99 -6.85
N LEU A 177 19.20 22.19 -7.50
CA LEU A 177 17.90 21.79 -6.97
C LEU A 177 17.78 20.27 -6.86
N SER A 178 18.29 19.53 -7.86
CA SER A 178 18.31 18.06 -7.85
C SER A 178 19.15 17.53 -6.68
N ASN A 179 20.32 18.11 -6.42
CA ASN A 179 21.16 17.70 -5.30
C ASN A 179 20.48 17.96 -3.95
N PHE A 180 19.81 19.11 -3.81
CA PHE A 180 19.02 19.44 -2.62
C PHE A 180 17.87 18.46 -2.38
N ILE A 181 17.10 18.14 -3.43
CA ILE A 181 16.00 17.17 -3.37
C ILE A 181 16.55 15.78 -3.01
N ALA A 182 17.69 15.38 -3.55
CA ALA A 182 18.31 14.09 -3.25
C ALA A 182 18.68 13.97 -1.76
N VAL A 183 19.26 15.01 -1.17
CA VAL A 183 19.60 15.03 0.28
C VAL A 183 18.33 14.93 1.14
N ILE A 184 17.29 15.69 0.81
CA ILE A 184 15.99 15.62 1.52
C ILE A 184 15.39 14.22 1.41
N TYR A 185 15.40 13.64 0.20
CA TYR A 185 14.88 12.31 -0.04
C TYR A 185 15.63 11.26 0.79
N LEU A 186 16.96 11.27 0.79
CA LEU A 186 17.77 10.33 1.57
C LEU A 186 17.51 10.47 3.07
N LYS A 187 17.38 11.71 3.57
CA LYS A 187 17.05 11.95 4.98
C LYS A 187 15.66 11.41 5.34
N MET A 188 14.66 11.75 4.54
CA MET A 188 13.28 11.28 4.73
C MET A 188 13.20 9.75 4.65
N HIS A 189 13.90 9.13 3.69
CA HIS A 189 13.97 7.69 3.55
C HIS A 189 14.61 7.04 4.79
N SER A 190 15.71 7.59 5.28
CA SER A 190 16.38 7.12 6.50
C SER A 190 15.48 7.23 7.74
N GLU A 191 14.77 8.35 7.91
CA GLU A 191 13.82 8.53 9.01
C GLU A 191 12.64 7.54 8.92
N ALA A 192 12.11 7.31 7.72
CA ALA A 192 11.06 6.32 7.50
C ALA A 192 11.51 4.89 7.81
N VAL A 193 12.72 4.51 7.37
CA VAL A 193 13.30 3.19 7.67
C VAL A 193 13.55 3.02 9.18
N LYS A 194 14.04 4.07 9.86
CA LYS A 194 14.24 4.06 11.31
C LYS A 194 12.92 3.87 12.05
N SER A 195 11.88 4.63 11.69
CA SER A 195 10.55 4.52 12.28
C SER A 195 9.95 3.13 12.06
N LEU A 196 10.07 2.58 10.86
CA LEU A 196 9.61 1.23 10.54
C LEU A 196 10.34 0.16 11.36
N THR A 197 11.66 0.32 11.54
CA THR A 197 12.48 -0.61 12.34
C THR A 197 12.09 -0.57 13.81
N GLU A 198 11.91 0.63 14.38
CA GLU A 198 11.46 0.78 15.76
C GLU A 198 10.07 0.17 15.96
N PHE A 199 9.15 0.42 15.03
CA PHE A 199 7.83 -0.20 15.05
C PHE A 199 7.92 -1.72 14.94
N HIS A 200 8.76 -2.26 14.06
CA HIS A 200 8.98 -3.70 13.93
C HIS A 200 9.51 -4.32 15.22
N ASN A 201 10.47 -3.68 15.88
CA ASN A 201 11.00 -4.16 17.16
C ASN A 201 9.93 -4.15 18.26
N ARG A 202 9.12 -3.09 18.34
CA ARG A 202 7.95 -3.04 19.26
C ARG A 202 6.95 -4.14 18.92
N PHE A 203 6.68 -4.37 17.62
CA PHE A 203 5.79 -5.42 17.13
C PHE A 203 6.25 -6.80 17.61
N VAL A 204 7.53 -7.12 17.40
CA VAL A 204 8.11 -8.43 17.75
C VAL A 204 8.03 -8.65 19.26
N ASN A 205 8.40 -7.66 20.07
CA ASN A 205 8.35 -7.77 21.52
C ASN A 205 6.93 -7.97 22.05
N THR A 206 5.97 -7.17 21.57
CA THR A 206 4.55 -7.33 21.96
C THR A 206 3.98 -8.66 21.47
N HIS A 207 4.37 -9.13 20.29
CA HIS A 207 3.96 -10.44 19.78
C HIS A 207 4.46 -11.58 20.66
N HIS A 208 5.74 -11.56 21.04
CA HIS A 208 6.32 -12.53 21.95
C HIS A 208 5.63 -12.52 23.32
N PHE A 209 5.23 -11.34 23.81
CA PHE A 209 4.47 -11.23 25.06
C PHE A 209 3.12 -11.95 24.99
N TYR A 210 2.28 -11.63 24.01
CA TYR A 210 0.97 -12.27 23.88
C TYR A 210 1.08 -13.77 23.56
N PHE A 211 2.08 -14.17 22.78
CA PHE A 211 2.36 -15.58 22.53
C PHE A 211 2.77 -16.31 23.81
N SER A 212 3.63 -15.71 24.63
CA SER A 212 4.03 -16.27 25.93
C SER A 212 2.84 -16.42 26.86
N ASN A 213 1.96 -15.41 26.94
CA ASN A 213 0.73 -15.49 27.71
C ASN A 213 -0.20 -16.62 27.22
N PHE A 214 -0.30 -16.82 25.91
CA PHE A 214 -1.02 -17.97 25.34
C PHE A 214 -0.38 -19.32 25.72
N LEU A 215 0.95 -19.44 25.70
CA LEU A 215 1.62 -20.67 26.14
C LEU A 215 1.40 -20.95 27.63
N LEU A 216 1.49 -19.93 28.48
CA LEU A 216 1.23 -20.02 29.91
C LEU A 216 -0.21 -20.47 30.20
N SER A 217 -1.16 -20.01 29.40
CA SER A 217 -2.57 -20.40 29.52
C SER A 217 -2.82 -21.90 29.35
N LYS A 218 -1.94 -22.61 28.62
CA LYS A 218 -2.01 -24.06 28.40
C LYS A 218 -1.42 -24.88 29.56
N ILE A 219 -0.75 -24.22 30.52
CA ILE A 219 -0.22 -24.90 31.70
C ILE A 219 -1.39 -25.23 32.63
N GLN A 220 -1.68 -26.53 32.75
CA GLN A 220 -2.77 -27.06 33.58
C GLN A 220 -2.51 -26.85 35.08
N ASN A 221 -1.26 -27.02 35.52
CA ASN A 221 -0.86 -26.85 36.91
C ASN A 221 -0.78 -25.36 37.27
N GLU A 222 -1.59 -24.92 38.23
CA GLU A 222 -1.75 -23.52 38.59
C GLU A 222 -0.49 -22.91 39.22
N ASP A 223 0.18 -23.63 40.13
CA ASP A 223 1.41 -23.16 40.78
C ASP A 223 2.53 -22.94 39.74
N LYS A 224 2.73 -23.90 38.83
CA LYS A 224 3.71 -23.79 37.74
C LYS A 224 3.39 -22.67 36.75
N ARG A 225 2.09 -22.37 36.57
CA ARG A 225 1.64 -21.28 35.69
C ARG A 225 1.94 -19.93 36.33
N GLU A 226 1.70 -19.79 37.62
CA GLU A 226 1.98 -18.55 38.37
C GLU A 226 3.50 -18.29 38.45
N ASP A 227 4.30 -19.31 38.73
CA ASP A 227 5.77 -19.20 38.72
C ASP A 227 6.29 -18.71 37.35
N ALA A 228 5.75 -19.26 36.26
CA ALA A 228 6.14 -18.88 34.92
C ALA A 228 5.61 -17.49 34.50
N LEU A 229 4.47 -17.03 35.05
CA LEU A 229 3.99 -15.65 34.91
C LEU A 229 4.94 -14.66 35.61
N VAL A 230 5.40 -15.00 36.81
CA VAL A 230 6.39 -14.21 37.55
C VAL A 230 7.71 -14.14 36.78
N GLU A 231 8.20 -15.25 36.25
CA GLU A 231 9.42 -15.27 35.43
C GLU A 231 9.27 -14.44 34.15
N LEU A 232 8.11 -14.51 33.49
CA LEU A 232 7.79 -13.68 32.33
C LEU A 232 7.79 -12.19 32.68
N ALA A 233 7.15 -11.80 33.79
CA ALA A 233 7.10 -10.42 34.25
C ALA A 233 8.48 -9.86 34.60
N LEU A 234 9.33 -10.68 35.21
CA LEU A 234 10.72 -10.33 35.53
C LEU A 234 11.54 -10.12 34.24
N LYS A 235 11.46 -11.04 33.28
CA LYS A 235 12.15 -10.94 31.98
C LYS A 235 11.72 -9.71 31.16
N ILE A 236 10.44 -9.37 31.16
CA ILE A 236 9.92 -8.20 30.42
C ILE A 236 10.41 -6.88 31.03
N ASN A 237 10.47 -6.82 32.36
CA ASN A 237 10.94 -5.63 33.07
C ASN A 237 12.47 -5.55 33.17
N GLY A 238 13.21 -6.48 32.56
CA GLY A 238 14.68 -6.53 32.62
C GLY A 238 15.24 -6.85 34.01
N ILE A 239 14.42 -7.44 34.89
CA ILE A 239 14.81 -7.84 36.24
C ILE A 239 15.23 -9.31 36.18
N SER A 240 16.49 -9.63 36.50
CA SER A 240 16.93 -11.02 36.55
C SER A 240 16.16 -11.78 37.65
N PRO A 241 15.71 -13.03 37.40
CA PRO A 241 15.10 -13.85 38.44
C PRO A 241 16.05 -13.96 39.63
N LYS A 242 15.57 -13.68 40.85
CA LYS A 242 16.30 -14.04 42.06
C LYS A 242 16.44 -15.56 42.06
N ALA A 243 17.68 -16.04 42.21
CA ALA A 243 17.96 -17.46 42.38
C ALA A 243 17.07 -18.01 43.51
N PRO A 244 16.51 -19.23 43.34
CA PRO A 244 15.71 -19.83 44.40
C PRO A 244 16.56 -19.91 45.67
N ALA A 245 15.99 -19.44 46.78
CA ALA A 245 16.59 -19.62 48.09
C ALA A 245 16.79 -21.13 48.29
N GLN A 246 18.05 -21.57 48.19
CA GLN A 246 18.44 -22.91 48.61
C GLN A 246 18.01 -23.07 50.06
N GLY A 247 17.34 -24.19 50.32
CA GLY A 247 16.62 -24.44 51.56
C GLY A 247 17.45 -24.20 52.81
N GLU A 248 16.73 -23.76 53.84
CA GLU A 248 17.04 -24.07 55.22
C GLU A 248 17.10 -25.61 55.38
N GLU A 249 18.24 -26.22 55.04
CA GLU A 249 18.61 -27.51 55.58
C GLU A 249 19.34 -27.28 56.89
N ASN A 250 18.61 -27.53 57.98
CA ASN A 250 19.06 -28.07 59.27
C ASN A 250 20.55 -27.88 59.62
N LYS A 251 20.80 -27.05 60.65
CA LYS A 251 21.54 -27.45 61.85
C LYS A 251 21.28 -26.51 63.02
#